data_AF-A0A7X7FQJ9-F1
#
_entry.id   AF-A0A7X7FQJ9-F1
#
_cell.length_a   1.000
_cell.length_b   1.000
_cell.length_c   1.000
_cell.angle_alpha   90.00
_cell.angle_beta   90.00
_cell.angle_gamma   90.00
#
_symmetry.space_group_name_H-M   'P 1'
#
loop_
_entity.id
_entity.type
_entity.pdbx_description
1 polymer ?
#
loop_
_entity_poly.entity_id
_entity_poly.type
_entity_poly.pdbx_seq_one_letter_code
_entity_poly.pdbx_strand_id
1 'polypeptide(L)'
;VTDYTRRLALASADAGIDVLCFYDDAGMQTGMQISPNMWRRFIKPGWRAILNSVRTHAPQARAFLHSCGNIREIVPDIVELGFDILHPLQPECMDFAEVYREFGRHITLCATISSQRVFPFGSAGEVREEVRRLKTVCGADRRCILCPSNKIQPETPWANVVAFAEQARTDR
;
A
#
# COMPACT_ATOMS: atom_id res chain seq x y z
N VAL A 1 -18.18 2.38 -14.01
CA VAL A 1 -17.22 1.84 -13.02
C VAL A 1 -17.36 2.54 -11.67
N THR A 2 -17.20 3.87 -11.58
CA THR A 2 -17.29 4.63 -10.32
C THR A 2 -18.52 4.35 -9.47
N ASP A 3 -19.73 4.36 -10.07
CA ASP A 3 -20.97 4.09 -9.35
C ASP A 3 -21.02 2.66 -8.76
N TYR A 4 -20.58 1.68 -9.53
CA TYR A 4 -20.49 0.29 -9.07
C TYR A 4 -19.51 0.17 -7.88
N THR A 5 -18.30 0.73 -8.00
CA THR A 5 -17.30 0.72 -6.94
C THR A 5 -17.82 1.42 -5.68
N ARG A 6 -18.52 2.55 -5.82
CA ARG A 6 -19.19 3.25 -4.71
C ARG A 6 -20.21 2.35 -4.02
N ARG A 7 -21.14 1.75 -4.76
CA ARG A 7 -22.19 0.89 -4.18
C ARG A 7 -21.60 -0.32 -3.46
N LEU A 8 -20.58 -0.95 -4.05
CA LEU A 8 -19.88 -2.08 -3.42
C LEU A 8 -19.16 -1.63 -2.13
N ALA A 9 -18.46 -0.50 -2.15
CA ALA A 9 -17.79 0.05 -0.97
C ALA A 9 -18.77 0.32 0.18
N LEU A 10 -19.93 0.93 -0.12
CA LEU A 10 -20.95 1.21 0.89
C LEU A 10 -21.57 -0.09 1.45
N ALA A 11 -21.92 -1.04 0.58
CA ALA A 11 -22.45 -2.33 1.01
C ALA A 11 -21.45 -3.11 1.87
N SER A 12 -20.15 -3.09 1.54
CA SER A 12 -19.10 -3.70 2.37
C SER A 12 -18.98 -3.02 3.74
N ALA A 13 -19.08 -1.69 3.79
CA ALA A 13 -19.07 -0.95 5.04
C ALA A 13 -20.30 -1.27 5.91
N ASP A 14 -21.49 -1.38 5.30
CA ASP A 14 -22.73 -1.78 5.98
C ASP A 14 -22.66 -3.22 6.51
N ALA A 15 -21.89 -4.09 5.85
CA ALA A 15 -21.59 -5.43 6.32
C ALA A 15 -20.54 -5.48 7.46
N GLY A 16 -20.04 -4.32 7.91
CA GLY A 16 -19.10 -4.22 9.04
C GLY A 16 -17.63 -4.42 8.66
N ILE A 17 -17.25 -4.25 7.38
CA ILE A 17 -15.84 -4.31 6.98
C ILE A 17 -15.11 -3.02 7.36
N ASP A 18 -14.08 -3.13 8.21
CA ASP A 18 -13.31 -1.98 8.72
C ASP A 18 -12.41 -1.32 7.67
N VAL A 19 -11.84 -2.12 6.75
CA VAL A 19 -10.89 -1.65 5.73
C VAL A 19 -11.41 -1.99 4.34
N LEU A 20 -11.75 -0.95 3.57
CA LEU A 20 -12.23 -1.07 2.20
C LEU A 20 -11.03 -1.03 1.25
N CYS A 21 -10.69 -2.20 0.68
CA CYS A 21 -9.54 -2.35 -0.20
C CYS A 21 -9.92 -2.11 -1.67
N PHE A 22 -9.29 -1.10 -2.25
CA PHE A 22 -9.42 -0.74 -3.66
C PHE A 22 -8.15 -1.11 -4.42
N TYR A 23 -8.30 -1.60 -5.66
CA TYR A 23 -7.19 -2.00 -6.52
C TYR A 23 -7.25 -1.22 -7.82
N ASP A 24 -6.24 -0.37 -8.04
CA ASP A 24 -6.12 0.50 -9.21
C ASP A 24 -4.63 0.74 -9.52
N ASP A 25 -4.05 -0.18 -10.30
CA ASP A 25 -2.64 -0.12 -10.71
C ASP A 25 -2.45 0.98 -11.74
N ALA A 26 -1.79 2.07 -11.33
CA ALA A 26 -1.47 3.21 -12.18
C ALA A 26 0.03 3.29 -12.50
N GLY A 27 0.84 2.42 -11.91
CA GLY A 27 2.29 2.40 -12.06
C GLY A 27 2.80 1.28 -12.97
N MET A 28 4.02 1.50 -13.45
CA MET A 28 4.92 0.56 -14.11
C MET A 28 6.25 0.59 -13.36
N GLN A 29 7.22 -0.23 -13.77
CA GLN A 29 8.52 -0.31 -13.08
C GLN A 29 9.23 1.06 -12.94
N THR A 30 9.12 1.93 -13.95
CA THR A 30 9.88 3.19 -14.03
C THR A 30 9.02 4.46 -14.01
N GLY A 31 7.70 4.35 -13.87
CA GLY A 31 6.80 5.52 -13.86
C GLY A 31 5.33 5.14 -14.02
N MET A 32 4.46 6.12 -14.25
CA MET A 32 3.03 5.88 -14.41
C MET A 32 2.65 5.32 -15.79
N GLN A 33 1.61 4.48 -15.85
CA GLN A 33 1.04 3.94 -17.09
C GLN A 33 0.42 5.01 -18.00
N ILE A 34 -0.10 6.08 -17.40
CA ILE A 34 -0.59 7.28 -18.06
C ILE A 34 0.03 8.50 -17.41
N SER A 35 0.10 9.63 -18.12
CA SER A 35 0.64 10.85 -17.50
C SER A 35 -0.12 11.22 -16.21
N PRO A 36 0.55 11.79 -15.20
CA PRO A 36 -0.11 12.26 -13.98
C PRO A 36 -1.27 13.23 -14.27
N ASN A 37 -1.12 14.08 -15.29
CA ASN A 37 -2.16 15.01 -15.72
C ASN A 37 -3.41 14.29 -16.26
N MET A 38 -3.23 13.21 -17.03
CA MET A 38 -4.35 12.37 -17.45
C MET A 38 -5.02 11.69 -16.26
N TRP A 39 -4.23 11.14 -15.33
CA TRP A 39 -4.78 10.50 -14.13
C TRP A 39 -5.61 11.50 -13.30
N ARG A 40 -5.11 12.73 -13.10
CA ARG A 40 -5.82 13.81 -12.41
C ARG A 40 -7.10 14.24 -13.14
N ARG A 41 -7.09 14.25 -14.47
CA ARG A 41 -8.25 14.64 -15.29
C ARG A 41 -9.33 13.57 -15.30
N PHE A 42 -8.95 12.30 -15.43
CA PHE A 42 -9.91 11.23 -15.76
C PHE A 42 -10.18 10.26 -14.60
N ILE A 43 -9.23 10.06 -13.68
CA ILE A 43 -9.33 9.04 -12.62
C ILE A 43 -9.59 9.68 -11.25
N LYS A 44 -8.80 10.69 -10.85
CA LYS A 44 -8.92 11.39 -9.55
C LYS A 44 -10.36 11.84 -9.21
N PRO A 45 -11.18 12.39 -10.14
CA PRO A 45 -12.54 12.80 -9.81
C PRO A 45 -13.44 11.63 -9.40
N GLY A 46 -13.25 10.46 -10.01
CA GLY A 46 -13.97 9.23 -9.66
C GLY A 46 -13.64 8.78 -8.23
N TRP A 47 -12.35 8.77 -7.88
CA TRP A 47 -11.92 8.46 -6.51
C TRP A 47 -12.48 9.44 -5.49
N ARG A 48 -12.50 10.75 -5.81
CA ARG A 48 -13.06 11.76 -4.91
C ARG A 48 -14.55 11.49 -4.62
N ALA A 49 -15.34 11.18 -5.64
CA ALA A 49 -16.76 10.86 -5.48
C ALA A 49 -16.98 9.61 -4.59
N ILE A 50 -16.18 8.56 -4.80
CA ILE A 50 -16.26 7.32 -4.01
C ILE A 50 -15.89 7.60 -2.55
N LEU A 51 -14.72 8.18 -2.30
CA LEU A 51 -14.20 8.39 -0.95
C LEU A 51 -15.03 9.40 -0.15
N ASN A 52 -15.56 10.45 -0.78
CA ASN A 52 -16.49 11.36 -0.12
C ASN A 52 -17.78 10.64 0.32
N SER A 53 -18.26 9.69 -0.49
CA SER A 53 -19.44 8.88 -0.14
C SER A 53 -19.16 7.95 1.03
N VAL A 54 -18.03 7.25 1.00
CA VAL A 54 -17.59 6.38 2.11
C VAL A 54 -17.43 7.19 3.40
N ARG A 55 -16.74 8.32 3.35
CA ARG A 55 -16.50 9.18 4.52
C ARG A 55 -17.79 9.73 5.15
N THR A 56 -18.81 9.99 4.33
CA THR A 56 -20.11 10.48 4.81
C THR A 56 -20.96 9.36 5.39
N HIS A 57 -20.96 8.18 4.75
CA HIS A 57 -21.83 7.07 5.10
C HIS A 57 -21.26 6.19 6.23
N ALA A 58 -19.95 5.95 6.20
CA ALA A 58 -19.24 5.09 7.14
C ALA A 58 -17.90 5.74 7.55
N PRO A 59 -17.93 6.83 8.35
CA PRO A 59 -16.73 7.59 8.75
C PRO A 59 -15.69 6.78 9.53
N GLN A 60 -16.08 5.64 10.08
CA GLN A 60 -15.19 4.70 10.78
C GLN A 60 -14.38 3.79 9.83
N ALA A 61 -14.88 3.57 8.61
CA ALA A 61 -14.23 2.70 7.63
C ALA A 61 -12.96 3.37 7.06
N ARG A 62 -11.92 2.57 6.85
CA ARG A 62 -10.63 3.00 6.31
C ARG A 62 -10.51 2.64 4.85
N ALA A 63 -10.04 3.58 4.03
CA ALA A 63 -9.81 3.36 2.62
C ALA A 63 -8.36 2.93 2.35
N PHE A 64 -8.20 1.76 1.76
CA PHE A 64 -6.92 1.21 1.34
C PHE A 64 -6.81 1.27 -0.18
N LEU A 65 -5.70 1.79 -0.71
CA LEU A 65 -5.39 1.76 -2.14
C LEU A 65 -4.25 0.79 -2.42
N HIS A 66 -4.49 -0.16 -3.31
CA HIS A 66 -3.48 -0.97 -3.98
C HIS A 66 -3.11 -0.36 -5.34
N SER A 67 -1.83 -0.08 -5.57
CA SER A 67 -1.29 0.33 -6.88
C SER A 67 0.18 -0.08 -7.04
N CYS A 68 0.46 -1.09 -7.87
CA CYS A 68 1.81 -1.54 -8.17
C CYS A 68 2.62 -0.53 -9.00
N GLY A 69 3.95 -0.73 -9.03
CA GLY A 69 4.85 0.12 -9.82
C GLY A 69 5.22 1.44 -9.15
N ASN A 70 5.71 2.39 -9.93
CA ASN A 70 6.08 3.73 -9.49
C ASN A 70 4.93 4.71 -9.76
N ILE A 71 4.26 5.12 -8.68
CA ILE A 71 3.17 6.11 -8.69
C ILE A 71 3.55 7.38 -7.92
N ARG A 72 4.85 7.64 -7.73
CA ARG A 72 5.34 8.72 -6.86
C ARG A 72 4.71 10.08 -7.17
N GLU A 73 4.54 10.38 -8.45
CA GLU A 73 3.98 11.66 -8.94
C GLU A 73 2.54 11.93 -8.49
N ILE A 74 1.78 10.90 -8.08
CA ILE A 74 0.39 11.03 -7.61
C ILE A 74 0.20 10.66 -6.14
N VAL A 75 1.26 10.33 -5.40
CA VAL A 75 1.16 10.11 -3.95
C VAL A 75 0.58 11.34 -3.22
N PRO A 76 0.96 12.60 -3.56
CA PRO A 76 0.29 13.77 -2.99
C PRO A 76 -1.21 13.81 -3.27
N ASP A 77 -1.62 13.42 -4.48
CA ASP A 77 -3.03 13.37 -4.87
C ASP A 77 -3.81 12.29 -4.09
N ILE A 78 -3.19 11.13 -3.81
CA ILE A 78 -3.74 10.03 -3.01
C ILE A 78 -3.96 10.48 -1.56
N VAL A 79 -2.98 11.18 -0.99
CA VAL A 79 -3.08 11.78 0.35
C VAL A 79 -4.21 12.82 0.40
N GLU A 80 -4.30 13.70 -0.61
CA GLU A 80 -5.35 14.73 -0.68
C GLU A 80 -6.76 14.14 -0.80
N LEU A 81 -6.91 13.05 -1.56
CA LEU A 81 -8.18 12.31 -1.66
C LEU A 81 -8.61 11.71 -0.31
N GLY A 82 -7.65 11.49 0.58
CA GLY A 82 -7.85 10.95 1.93
C GLY A 82 -8.03 9.44 1.95
N PHE A 83 -7.20 8.73 1.19
CA PHE A 83 -6.92 7.32 1.48
C PHE A 83 -6.16 7.21 2.81
N ASP A 84 -6.50 6.20 3.61
CA ASP A 84 -5.87 5.96 4.91
C ASP A 84 -4.60 5.11 4.79
N ILE A 85 -4.56 4.20 3.81
CA ILE A 85 -3.47 3.24 3.61
C ILE A 85 -3.07 3.18 2.13
N LEU A 86 -1.77 3.26 1.85
CA LEU A 86 -1.20 3.03 0.52
C LEU A 86 -0.37 1.73 0.49
N HIS A 87 -0.71 0.89 -0.47
CA HIS A 87 -0.06 -0.38 -0.75
C HIS A 87 0.16 -0.57 -2.25
N PRO A 88 1.15 -1.34 -2.67
CA PRO A 88 2.42 -1.49 -1.98
C PRO A 88 3.27 -0.22 -2.15
N LEU A 89 4.31 -0.08 -1.35
CA LEU A 89 5.51 0.63 -1.80
C LEU A 89 6.49 -0.40 -2.34
N GLN A 90 6.35 -0.72 -3.62
CA GLN A 90 7.15 -1.75 -4.28
C GLN A 90 8.65 -1.34 -4.26
N PRO A 91 9.53 -2.11 -3.58
CA PRO A 91 10.91 -1.68 -3.33
C PRO A 91 11.75 -1.47 -4.60
N GLU A 92 11.40 -2.15 -5.70
CA GLU A 92 12.08 -1.98 -6.99
C GLU A 92 11.73 -0.67 -7.69
N CYS A 93 10.63 -0.03 -7.30
CA CYS A 93 10.03 1.10 -8.01
C CYS A 93 10.15 2.41 -7.21
N MET A 94 10.04 2.34 -5.89
CA MET A 94 10.06 3.49 -4.99
C MET A 94 10.83 3.15 -3.71
N ASP A 95 11.72 4.05 -3.29
CA ASP A 95 12.42 3.90 -2.01
C ASP A 95 11.45 4.15 -0.84
N PHE A 96 11.29 3.14 0.01
CA PHE A 96 10.37 3.22 1.14
C PHE A 96 10.74 4.34 2.13
N ALA A 97 12.03 4.55 2.42
CA ALA A 97 12.45 5.53 3.42
C ALA A 97 12.22 6.97 2.94
N GLU A 98 12.44 7.24 1.65
CA GLU A 98 12.11 8.52 1.06
C GLU A 98 10.61 8.82 1.11
N VAL A 99 9.78 7.88 0.65
CA VAL A 99 8.32 8.04 0.65
C VAL A 99 7.78 8.13 2.08
N TYR A 100 8.33 7.35 3.02
CA TYR A 100 7.95 7.41 4.44
C TYR A 100 8.27 8.77 5.06
N ARG A 101 9.46 9.31 4.82
CA ARG A 101 9.86 10.63 5.30
C ARG A 101 8.95 11.74 4.76
N GLU A 102 8.54 11.63 3.50
CA GLU A 102 7.74 12.64 2.81
C GLU A 102 6.24 12.56 3.18
N PHE A 103 5.67 11.34 3.24
CA PHE A 103 4.21 11.15 3.34
C PHE A 103 3.74 10.37 4.57
N GLY A 104 4.62 9.70 5.33
CA GLY A 104 4.25 8.80 6.44
C GLY A 104 3.50 9.49 7.60
N ARG A 105 3.55 10.83 7.68
CA ARG A 105 2.73 11.62 8.63
C ARG A 105 1.27 11.77 8.19
N HIS A 106 1.00 11.62 6.90
CA HIS A 106 -0.30 11.89 6.30
C HIS A 106 -1.07 10.62 5.92
N ILE A 107 -0.35 9.53 5.63
CA ILE A 107 -0.94 8.25 5.21
C ILE A 107 -0.17 7.09 5.83
N THR A 108 -0.86 6.00 6.15
CA THR A 108 -0.21 4.76 6.58
C THR A 108 0.39 4.08 5.37
N LEU A 109 1.68 3.77 5.42
CA LEU A 109 2.38 3.14 4.30
C LEU A 109 2.61 1.67 4.57
N CYS A 110 2.28 0.81 3.61
CA CYS A 110 2.69 -0.58 3.68
C CYS A 110 4.21 -0.68 3.44
N ALA A 111 4.95 -1.07 4.49
CA ALA A 111 6.39 -1.28 4.49
C ALA A 111 6.68 -2.65 3.89
N THR A 112 6.94 -2.68 2.58
CA THR A 112 6.90 -3.94 1.84
C THR A 112 8.25 -4.60 1.62
N ILE A 113 8.28 -5.94 1.71
CA ILE A 113 9.42 -6.75 1.26
C ILE A 113 9.27 -7.11 -0.22
N SER A 114 10.39 -7.09 -0.95
CA SER A 114 10.49 -7.36 -2.38
C SER A 114 9.97 -8.75 -2.77
N SER A 115 8.94 -8.79 -3.63
CA SER A 115 8.43 -10.02 -4.24
C SER A 115 9.23 -10.45 -5.50
N GLN A 116 10.25 -9.70 -5.90
CA GLN A 116 11.08 -10.00 -7.10
C GLN A 116 12.52 -10.37 -6.75
N ARG A 117 12.93 -10.18 -5.48
CA ARG A 117 14.31 -10.36 -5.02
C ARG A 117 14.33 -11.06 -3.67
N VAL A 118 14.37 -10.30 -2.57
CA VAL A 118 14.71 -10.81 -1.23
C VAL A 118 13.72 -11.86 -0.76
N PHE A 119 12.43 -11.67 -0.99
CA PHE A 119 11.44 -12.59 -0.44
C PHE A 119 11.44 -13.96 -1.13
N PRO A 120 11.39 -14.06 -2.48
CA PRO A 120 11.46 -15.37 -3.14
C PRO A 120 12.87 -15.95 -3.29
N PHE A 121 13.90 -15.11 -3.45
CA PHE A 121 15.24 -15.58 -3.87
C PHE A 121 16.35 -15.31 -2.85
N GLY A 122 16.07 -14.55 -1.79
CA GLY A 122 17.00 -14.37 -0.67
C GLY A 122 16.97 -15.55 0.31
N SER A 123 17.90 -15.53 1.25
CA SER A 123 17.92 -16.39 2.42
C SER A 123 16.98 -15.88 3.51
N ALA A 124 16.59 -16.78 4.42
CA ALA A 124 15.81 -16.41 5.61
C ALA A 124 16.53 -15.34 6.47
N GLY A 125 17.87 -15.33 6.47
CA GLY A 125 18.68 -14.30 7.13
C GLY A 125 18.47 -12.91 6.50
N GLU A 126 18.60 -12.82 5.18
CA GLU A 126 18.38 -11.57 4.43
C GLU A 126 16.95 -11.05 4.59
N VAL A 127 15.95 -11.95 4.66
CA VAL A 127 14.56 -11.57 4.96
C VAL A 127 14.45 -10.93 6.36
N ARG A 128 15.10 -11.50 7.39
CA ARG A 128 15.07 -10.92 8.74
C ARG A 128 15.76 -9.57 8.78
N GLU A 129 16.88 -9.43 8.07
CA GLU A 129 17.60 -8.16 7.96
C GLU A 129 16.74 -7.09 7.29
N GLU A 130 16.05 -7.43 6.21
CA GLU A 130 15.19 -6.49 5.50
C GLU A 130 13.98 -6.06 6.35
N VAL A 131 13.34 -7.01 7.05
CA VAL A 131 12.26 -6.66 7.99
C VAL A 131 12.78 -5.77 9.13
N ARG A 132 13.98 -6.03 9.66
CA ARG A 132 14.60 -5.17 10.68
C ARG A 132 14.88 -3.78 10.14
N ARG A 133 15.39 -3.66 8.91
CA ARG A 133 15.61 -2.38 8.22
C ARG A 133 14.31 -1.60 8.08
N LEU A 134 13.25 -2.24 7.59
CA LEU A 134 11.92 -1.62 7.44
C LEU A 134 11.36 -1.15 8.79
N LYS A 135 11.47 -1.97 9.85
CA LYS A 135 11.08 -1.58 11.22
C LYS A 135 11.83 -0.33 11.70
N THR A 136 13.14 -0.27 11.45
CA THR A 136 13.96 0.89 11.80
C THR A 136 13.51 2.15 11.06
N VAL A 137 13.19 2.05 9.76
CA VAL A 137 12.69 3.18 8.97
C VAL A 137 11.34 3.69 9.48
N CYS A 138 10.42 2.77 9.82
CA CYS A 138 9.13 3.16 10.39
C CYS A 138 9.23 3.79 11.78
N GLY A 139 10.36 3.66 12.47
CA GLY A 139 10.61 4.29 13.76
C GLY A 139 9.56 3.96 14.84
N ALA A 140 9.39 4.88 15.79
CA ALA A 140 8.53 4.70 16.95
C ALA A 140 7.05 5.05 16.71
N ASP A 141 6.74 5.86 15.69
CA ASP A 141 5.36 6.25 15.38
C ASP A 141 4.56 5.13 14.71
N ARG A 142 5.25 4.06 14.24
CA ARG A 142 4.67 2.80 13.73
C ARG A 142 3.55 3.02 12.71
N ARG A 143 3.59 4.11 11.94
CA ARG A 143 2.60 4.42 10.88
C ARG A 143 2.86 3.62 9.60
N CYS A 144 3.20 2.35 9.77
CA CYS A 144 3.45 1.45 8.67
C CYS A 144 2.93 0.05 8.98
N ILE A 145 2.58 -0.67 7.91
CA ILE A 145 2.16 -2.06 7.99
C ILE A 145 3.20 -2.89 7.26
N LEU A 146 3.93 -3.75 7.98
CA LEU A 146 4.84 -4.71 7.36
C LEU A 146 4.05 -5.75 6.59
N CYS A 147 4.30 -5.87 5.28
CA CYS A 147 3.69 -6.91 4.46
C CYS A 147 4.56 -7.26 3.24
N PRO A 148 4.28 -8.34 2.50
CA PRO A 148 4.83 -8.55 1.17
C PRO A 148 4.41 -7.45 0.19
N SER A 149 5.23 -7.15 -0.83
CA SER A 149 4.87 -6.16 -1.86
C SER A 149 3.74 -6.62 -2.79
N ASN A 150 3.52 -7.93 -2.86
CA ASN A 150 2.38 -8.53 -3.55
C ASN A 150 2.07 -9.90 -2.94
N LYS A 151 1.15 -10.66 -3.53
CA LYS A 151 0.88 -12.05 -3.14
C LYS A 151 2.17 -12.86 -3.10
N ILE A 152 2.31 -13.67 -2.04
CA ILE A 152 3.40 -14.65 -1.92
C ILE A 152 3.29 -15.63 -3.08
N GLN A 153 4.33 -15.71 -3.90
CA GLN A 153 4.37 -16.57 -5.08
C GLN A 153 4.90 -17.97 -4.72
N PRO A 154 4.58 -19.01 -5.50
CA PRO A 154 4.97 -20.40 -5.20
C PRO A 154 6.47 -20.64 -5.04
N GLU A 155 7.31 -19.80 -5.63
CA GLU A 155 8.77 -19.90 -5.56
C GLU A 155 9.31 -19.43 -4.21
N THR A 156 8.49 -18.75 -3.40
CA THR A 156 8.90 -18.22 -2.10
C THR A 156 9.08 -19.35 -1.08
N PRO A 157 10.31 -19.60 -0.59
CA PRO A 157 10.55 -20.67 0.37
C PRO A 157 9.78 -20.45 1.67
N TRP A 158 9.25 -21.53 2.25
CA TRP A 158 8.55 -21.44 3.54
C TRP A 158 9.41 -20.84 4.65
N ALA A 159 10.72 -21.15 4.64
CA ALA A 159 11.68 -20.55 5.57
C ALA A 159 11.69 -19.02 5.51
N ASN A 160 11.52 -18.43 4.33
CA ASN A 160 11.46 -16.98 4.15
C ASN A 160 10.14 -16.40 4.68
N VAL A 161 9.01 -17.07 4.42
CA VAL A 161 7.69 -16.67 4.96
C VAL A 161 7.68 -16.69 6.49
N VAL A 162 8.18 -17.77 7.09
CA VAL A 162 8.31 -17.90 8.55
C VAL A 162 9.25 -16.84 9.10
N ALA A 163 10.40 -16.63 8.44
CA ALA A 163 11.37 -15.64 8.87
C ALA A 163 10.81 -14.21 8.88
N PHE A 164 10.04 -13.86 7.85
CA PHE A 164 9.30 -12.60 7.78
C PHE A 164 8.31 -12.49 8.95
N ALA A 165 7.45 -13.48 9.13
CA ALA A 165 6.38 -13.45 10.13
C ALA A 165 6.92 -13.37 11.56
N GLU A 166 7.98 -14.12 11.88
CA GLU A 166 8.63 -14.07 13.19
C GLU A 166 9.28 -12.70 13.43
N GLN A 167 10.09 -12.21 12.48
CA GLN A 167 10.80 -10.94 12.64
C GLN A 167 9.85 -9.74 12.72
N ALA A 168 8.72 -9.79 12.00
CA ALA A 168 7.70 -8.75 12.06
C ALA A 168 6.97 -8.72 13.43
N ARG A 169 6.97 -9.84 14.17
CA ARG A 169 6.34 -9.95 15.49
C ARG A 169 7.27 -9.64 16.66
N THR A 170 8.58 -9.63 16.45
CA THR A 170 9.51 -9.24 17.52
C THR A 170 9.25 -7.80 17.95
N ASP A 171 9.57 -7.47 19.20
CA ASP A 171 9.56 -6.08 19.72
C ASP A 171 8.18 -5.40 19.70
N ARG A 172 7.10 -6.18 19.86
CA ARG A 172 5.75 -5.64 20.07
C ARG A 172 5.64 -4.88 21.38
#